data_AF-A0A257F1A2-F1
#
_entry.id   AF-A0A257F1A2-F1
#
_cell.length_a   1.000
_cell.length_b   1.000
_cell.length_c   1.000
_cell.angle_alpha   90.00
_cell.angle_beta   90.00
_cell.angle_gamma   90.00
#
_symmetry.space_group_name_H-M   'P 1'
#
loop_
_entity.id
_entity.type
_entity.pdbx_description
1 polymer ?
#
loop_
_entity_poly.entity_id
_entity_poly.type
_entity_poly.pdbx_seq_one_letter_code
_entity_poly.pdbx_strand_id
1 'polypeptide(L)'
;MRLYVFAIAALCASPALGMVSGFYDSANKIAAIFASGVVADALGQAPVGSVSEIGTSKDGAAQWMIRTQDCDLIVDVTAKLLPEGMVGTPDYLVEIAKGCD
;
A
#
# COMPACT_ATOMS: atom_id res chain seq x y z
N MET A 1 -38.35 12.47 25.06
CA MET A 1 -37.69 11.16 24.86
C MET A 1 -37.31 10.88 23.39
N ARG A 2 -38.14 11.21 22.38
CA ARG A 2 -37.85 10.93 20.94
C ARG A 2 -36.74 11.78 20.30
N LEU A 3 -36.48 13.01 20.77
CA LEU A 3 -35.42 13.86 20.22
C LEU A 3 -33.99 13.40 20.60
N TYR A 4 -33.81 12.80 21.78
CA TYR A 4 -32.48 12.40 22.26
C TYR A 4 -31.92 11.18 21.52
N VAL A 5 -32.78 10.29 21.02
CA VAL A 5 -32.38 9.08 20.29
C VAL A 5 -31.78 9.41 18.92
N PHE A 6 -32.30 10.44 18.23
CA PHE A 6 -31.77 10.88 16.95
C PHE A 6 -30.40 11.55 17.06
N ALA A 7 -30.14 12.28 18.15
CA ALA A 7 -28.86 12.94 18.38
C ALA A 7 -27.72 11.94 18.64
N ILE A 8 -28.01 10.82 19.30
CA ILE A 8 -27.01 9.78 19.61
C ILE A 8 -26.63 8.98 18.35
N ALA A 9 -27.58 8.69 17.45
CA ALA A 9 -27.29 7.99 16.20
C ALA A 9 -26.38 8.80 15.25
N ALA A 10 -26.45 10.14 15.30
CA ALA A 10 -25.61 11.01 14.49
C ALA A 10 -24.15 11.08 14.97
N LEU A 11 -23.88 10.78 16.24
CA LEU A 11 -22.52 10.75 16.83
C LEU A 11 -21.77 9.44 16.56
N CYS A 12 -22.47 8.36 16.21
CA CYS A 12 -21.84 7.11 15.78
C CYS A 12 -21.49 7.09 14.28
N ALA A 13 -21.91 8.12 13.52
CA ALA A 13 -21.54 8.32 12.12
C ALA A 13 -20.26 9.16 11.99
N SER A 14 -19.34 9.05 12.95
CA SER A 14 -17.99 9.62 12.83
C SER A 14 -17.39 9.14 11.51
N PRO A 15 -16.91 10.07 10.70
CA PRO A 15 -16.62 9.75 9.32
C PRO A 15 -15.44 8.78 9.26
N ALA A 16 -15.62 7.69 8.50
CA ALA A 16 -14.53 6.94 7.88
C ALA A 16 -13.79 7.79 6.81
N LEU A 17 -13.71 9.12 6.98
CA LEU A 17 -12.96 10.07 6.16
C LEU A 17 -11.47 10.01 6.53
N GLY A 18 -10.92 8.80 6.51
CA GLY A 18 -9.49 8.53 6.60
C GLY A 18 -9.02 7.52 5.56
N MET A 19 -9.95 6.85 4.87
CA MET A 19 -9.59 6.02 3.72
C MET A 19 -9.30 6.93 2.53
N VAL A 20 -8.01 7.10 2.29
CA VAL A 20 -7.46 7.45 0.99
C VAL A 20 -8.13 6.57 -0.08
N SER A 21 -8.52 7.13 -1.23
CA SER A 21 -9.16 6.30 -2.26
C SER A 21 -8.20 5.17 -2.69
N GLY A 22 -8.74 4.04 -3.13
CA GLY A 22 -7.91 2.91 -3.57
C GLY A 22 -6.89 3.32 -4.64
N PHE A 23 -7.25 4.27 -5.53
CA PHE A 23 -6.32 4.84 -6.50
C PHE A 23 -5.12 5.54 -5.85
N TYR A 24 -5.36 6.40 -4.86
CA TYR A 24 -4.27 7.11 -4.17
C TYR A 24 -3.42 6.16 -3.32
N ASP A 25 -4.02 5.16 -2.67
CA ASP A 25 -3.29 4.13 -1.93
C ASP A 25 -2.37 3.32 -2.86
N SER A 26 -2.88 2.86 -4.01
CA SER A 26 -2.06 2.19 -5.04
C SER A 26 -0.94 3.10 -5.57
N ALA A 27 -1.22 4.38 -5.82
CA ALA A 27 -0.20 5.32 -6.28
C ALA A 27 0.93 5.51 -5.25
N ASN A 28 0.59 5.61 -3.97
CA ASN A 28 1.58 5.74 -2.90
C ASN A 28 2.40 4.46 -2.73
N LYS A 29 1.79 3.28 -2.86
CA LYS A 29 2.51 1.99 -2.88
C LYS A 29 3.49 1.91 -4.04
N ILE A 30 3.08 2.28 -5.25
CA ILE A 30 3.95 2.32 -6.44
C ILE A 30 5.11 3.29 -6.22
N ALA A 31 4.83 4.49 -5.67
CA ALA A 31 5.86 5.46 -5.34
C ALA A 31 6.87 4.90 -4.32
N ALA A 32 6.39 4.19 -3.29
CA ALA A 32 7.24 3.54 -2.29
C ALA A 32 8.09 2.40 -2.90
N ILE A 33 7.53 1.59 -3.79
CA ILE A 33 8.26 0.54 -4.53
C ILE A 33 9.45 1.15 -5.27
N PHE A 34 9.24 2.23 -6.02
CA PHE A 34 10.30 2.83 -6.82
C PHE A 34 11.25 3.76 -6.04
N ALA A 35 10.84 4.23 -4.88
CA ALA A 35 11.73 4.93 -3.95
C ALA A 35 12.64 3.96 -3.17
N SER A 36 12.35 2.65 -3.20
CA SER A 36 13.07 1.64 -2.44
C SER A 36 14.41 1.29 -3.08
N GLY A 37 15.49 1.44 -2.31
CA GLY A 37 16.84 1.06 -2.74
C GLY A 37 16.96 -0.44 -3.06
N VAL A 38 16.32 -1.31 -2.27
CA VAL A 38 16.38 -2.76 -2.50
C VAL A 38 15.71 -3.18 -3.80
N VAL A 39 14.68 -2.44 -4.24
CA VAL A 39 14.03 -2.68 -5.53
C VAL A 39 14.91 -2.16 -6.67
N ALA A 40 15.49 -0.98 -6.51
CA ALA A 40 16.41 -0.41 -7.51
C ALA A 40 17.64 -1.32 -7.74
N ASP A 41 18.19 -1.89 -6.66
CA ASP A 41 19.30 -2.84 -6.71
C ASP A 41 18.88 -4.15 -7.36
N ALA A 42 17.72 -4.71 -6.99
CA ALA A 42 17.20 -5.96 -7.55
C ALA A 42 16.87 -5.86 -9.04
N LEU A 43 16.41 -4.68 -9.51
CA LEU A 43 16.12 -4.45 -10.94
C LEU A 43 17.39 -4.15 -11.75
N GLY A 44 18.49 -3.76 -11.12
CA GLY A 44 19.76 -3.48 -11.82
C GLY A 44 19.64 -2.41 -12.92
N GLN A 45 18.76 -1.41 -12.74
CA GLN A 45 18.44 -0.38 -13.76
C GLN A 45 17.75 -0.92 -15.03
N ALA A 46 17.18 -2.12 -15.00
CA ALA A 46 16.41 -2.66 -16.12
C ALA A 46 15.16 -1.81 -16.40
N PRO A 47 14.79 -1.62 -17.69
CA PRO A 47 13.56 -0.92 -18.05
C PRO A 47 12.33 -1.66 -17.51
N VAL A 48 11.46 -0.93 -16.82
CA VAL A 48 10.22 -1.46 -16.27
C VAL A 48 9.12 -1.39 -17.33
N GLY A 49 8.54 -2.54 -17.67
CA GLY A 49 7.44 -2.64 -18.61
C GLY A 49 6.07 -2.47 -17.95
N SER A 50 5.88 -3.02 -16.75
CA SER A 50 4.64 -2.85 -15.99
C SER A 50 4.82 -3.07 -14.50
N VAL A 51 3.96 -2.42 -13.71
CA VAL A 51 3.80 -2.67 -12.27
C VAL A 51 2.33 -2.97 -12.00
N SER A 52 2.05 -4.03 -11.26
CA SER A 52 0.67 -4.43 -10.98
C SER A 52 0.56 -5.15 -9.64
N GLU A 53 -0.51 -4.89 -8.90
CA GLU A 53 -0.88 -5.66 -7.72
C GLU A 53 -1.40 -7.03 -8.17
N ILE A 54 -0.79 -8.11 -7.66
CA ILE A 54 -1.13 -9.49 -8.04
C ILE A 54 -1.89 -10.23 -6.94
N GLY A 55 -2.03 -9.62 -5.76
CA GLY A 55 -2.84 -10.14 -4.67
C GLY A 55 -2.29 -9.77 -3.31
N THR A 56 -2.45 -10.67 -2.35
CA THR A 56 -2.03 -10.49 -0.97
C THR A 56 -1.18 -11.68 -0.55
N SER A 57 -0.03 -11.41 0.05
CA SER A 57 0.87 -12.41 0.62
C SER A 57 0.21 -13.12 1.80
N LYS A 58 0.77 -14.25 2.24
CA LYS A 58 0.23 -15.04 3.36
C LYS A 58 0.21 -14.25 4.68
N ASP A 59 1.11 -13.29 4.80
CA ASP A 59 1.24 -12.41 5.98
C ASP A 59 0.33 -11.18 5.90
N GLY A 60 -0.50 -11.06 4.86
CA GLY A 60 -1.43 -9.95 4.66
C GLY A 60 -0.84 -8.73 3.95
N ALA A 61 0.44 -8.79 3.54
CA ALA A 61 1.07 -7.74 2.75
C ALA A 61 0.50 -7.69 1.32
N ALA A 62 0.36 -6.48 0.74
CA ALA A 62 -0.05 -6.35 -0.65
C ALA A 62 1.09 -6.80 -1.56
N GLN A 63 0.84 -7.75 -2.45
CA GLN A 63 1.87 -8.34 -3.30
C GLN A 63 1.84 -7.71 -4.69
N TRP A 64 2.99 -7.23 -5.14
CA TRP A 64 3.16 -6.49 -6.38
C TRP A 64 4.18 -7.17 -7.28
N MET A 65 3.86 -7.21 -8.57
CA MET A 65 4.76 -7.70 -9.61
C MET A 65 5.29 -6.52 -10.41
N ILE A 66 6.61 -6.42 -10.51
CA ILE A 66 7.33 -5.50 -11.36
C ILE A 66 7.93 -6.32 -12.50
N ARG A 67 7.38 -6.13 -13.70
CA ARG A 67 7.82 -6.82 -14.90
C ARG A 67 8.83 -5.95 -15.65
N THR A 68 9.99 -6.52 -15.89
CA THR A 68 11.03 -6.01 -16.79
C THR A 68 11.06 -6.85 -18.06
N GLN A 69 11.99 -6.56 -18.97
CA GLN A 69 12.15 -7.36 -20.19
C GLN A 69 12.56 -8.81 -19.88
N ASP A 70 13.40 -9.00 -18.87
CA ASP A 70 14.08 -10.28 -18.61
C ASP A 70 13.71 -10.91 -17.25
N CYS A 71 12.93 -10.22 -16.42
CA CYS A 71 12.57 -10.67 -15.09
C CYS A 71 11.18 -10.17 -14.61
N ASP A 72 10.50 -11.02 -13.84
CA ASP A 72 9.37 -10.67 -12.99
C ASP A 72 9.80 -10.64 -11.51
N LEU A 73 10.03 -9.43 -10.99
CA LEU A 73 10.32 -9.18 -9.58
C LEU A 73 9.00 -9.15 -8.79
N ILE A 74 8.94 -9.86 -7.67
CA ILE A 74 7.78 -9.83 -6.76
C ILE A 74 8.18 -9.17 -5.45
N VAL A 75 7.41 -8.18 -5.02
CA VAL A 75 7.62 -7.46 -3.76
C VAL A 75 6.36 -7.50 -2.91
N ASP A 76 6.57 -7.57 -1.60
CA ASP A 76 5.52 -7.44 -0.61
C ASP A 76 5.56 -6.02 -0.04
N VAL A 77 4.40 -5.36 0.00
CA VAL A 77 4.24 -3.96 0.42
C VAL A 77 3.33 -3.90 1.63
N THR A 78 3.86 -3.37 2.74
CA THR A 78 3.17 -3.30 4.03
C THR A 78 3.05 -1.86 4.50
N ALA A 79 1.84 -1.43 4.87
CA ALA A 79 1.64 -0.12 5.45
C ALA A 79 2.26 -0.05 6.85
N LYS A 80 3.10 0.95 7.09
CA LYS A 80 3.64 1.25 8.41
C LYS A 80 2.54 1.87 9.26
N LEU A 81 2.37 1.35 10.47
CA LEU A 81 1.43 1.92 11.43
C LEU A 81 1.83 3.37 11.76
N LEU A 82 0.86 4.27 11.64
CA LEU A 82 1.02 5.64 12.11
C LEU A 82 1.08 5.65 13.65
N PRO A 83 1.82 6.61 14.25
CA PRO A 83 1.80 6.80 15.69
C PRO A 83 0.37 7.02 16.22
N GLU A 84 0.13 6.59 17.47
CA GLU A 84 -1.20 6.70 18.09
C GLU A 84 -1.73 8.13 18.05
N GLY A 85 -2.99 8.28 17.63
CA GLY A 85 -3.66 9.58 17.54
C GLY A 85 -3.38 10.38 16.26
N MET A 86 -2.52 9.88 15.35
CA MET A 86 -2.33 10.50 14.04
C MET A 86 -3.27 9.91 12.98
N VAL A 87 -3.76 10.78 12.11
CA VAL A 87 -4.54 10.43 10.92
C VAL A 87 -3.81 10.93 9.67
N GLY A 88 -3.76 10.12 8.62
CA GLY A 88 -3.04 10.48 7.40
C GLY A 88 -2.72 9.29 6.51
N THR A 89 -1.91 9.54 5.49
CA THR A 89 -1.38 8.49 4.61
C THR A 89 -0.22 7.77 5.32
N PRO A 90 -0.25 6.43 5.44
CA PRO A 90 0.86 5.69 6.02
C PRO A 90 2.07 5.68 5.07
N ASP A 91 3.27 5.60 5.63
CA ASP A 91 4.44 5.18 4.86
C ASP A 91 4.33 3.69 4.53
N TYR A 92 5.01 3.21 3.50
CA TYR A 92 5.02 1.80 3.13
C TYR A 92 6.43 1.22 3.24
N LEU A 93 6.50 0.00 3.79
CA LEU A 93 7.69 -0.85 3.78
C LEU A 93 7.60 -1.77 2.57
N VAL A 94 8.73 -1.98 1.88
CA VAL A 94 8.83 -2.78 0.67
C VAL A 94 9.90 -3.84 0.86
N GLU A 95 9.53 -5.10 0.69
CA GLU A 95 10.42 -6.26 0.86
C GLU A 95 10.39 -7.12 -0.41
N ILE A 96 11.54 -7.70 -0.78
CA ILE A 96 11.62 -8.59 -1.95
C ILE A 96 11.07 -9.97 -1.56
N ALA A 97 9.96 -10.36 -2.18
CA ALA A 97 9.38 -11.70 -2.01
C ALA A 97 9.98 -12.71 -3.01
N LYS A 98 10.30 -12.25 -4.23
CA LYS A 98 11.01 -13.02 -5.25
C LYS A 98 11.89 -12.09 -6.07
N GLY A 99 13.19 -12.39 -6.10
CA GLY A 99 14.22 -11.63 -6.82
C GLY A 99 14.26 -11.90 -8.33
N CYS A 100 15.09 -11.11 -9.01
CA CYS A 100 15.60 -11.38 -10.34
C CYS A 100 16.95 -12.10 -10.20
N ASP A 101 16.93 -13.44 -10.23
CA ASP A 101 18.13 -14.28 -10.16
C ASP A 101 18.72 -14.55 -11.55
#